data_AF-A0A1V5P8P4-F1
#
_entry.id   AF-A0A1V5P8P4-F1
#
_cell.length_a   1.000
_cell.length_b   1.000
_cell.length_c   1.000
_cell.angle_alpha   90.00
_cell.angle_beta   90.00
_cell.angle_gamma   90.00
#
_symmetry.space_group_name_H-M   'P 1'
#
loop_
_entity.id
_entity.type
_entity.pdbx_description
1 polymer ?
#
loop_
_entity_poly.entity_id
_entity_poly.type
_entity_poly.pdbx_seq_one_letter_code
_entity_poly.pdbx_strand_id
1 'polypeptide(L)'
;MIYTADEATGGVHFTLVLAGAHRISFGEAEALKINPEKQERLFPIVHPVMEKVATIIARHIAGYSVETLYLVGGTSAFKGIDEVIASVTGVRTFVPTNPLFVTPLGVAKYN
;
A
#
# COMPACT_ATOMS: atom_id res chain seq x y z
N MET A 1 19.34 -8.82 8.50
CA MET A 1 17.91 -8.60 8.79
C MET A 1 17.74 -8.68 10.31
N ILE A 2 17.17 -7.65 10.95
CA ILE A 2 17.02 -7.60 12.43
C ILE A 2 15.60 -7.90 12.91
N TYR A 3 14.61 -7.69 12.03
CA TYR A 3 13.19 -7.93 12.30
C TYR A 3 12.48 -8.17 10.97
N THR A 4 11.49 -9.07 10.97
CA THR A 4 10.58 -9.32 9.85
C THR A 4 9.21 -9.68 10.42
N ALA A 5 8.15 -9.26 9.74
CA ALA A 5 6.79 -9.54 10.14
C ALA A 5 5.87 -9.57 8.91
N ASP A 6 4.78 -10.30 9.04
CA ASP A 6 3.72 -10.43 8.04
C ASP A 6 2.37 -10.13 8.68
N GLU A 7 1.49 -9.50 7.91
CA GLU A 7 0.17 -9.07 8.37
C GLU A 7 -0.88 -9.47 7.33
N ALA A 8 -2.03 -9.97 7.78
CA ALA A 8 -3.12 -10.43 6.93
C ALA A 8 -3.89 -9.23 6.33
N THR A 9 -3.22 -8.45 5.48
CA THR A 9 -3.78 -7.31 4.74
C THR A 9 -3.11 -7.17 3.38
N GLY A 10 -3.59 -6.24 2.55
CA GLY A 10 -2.98 -5.97 1.25
C GLY A 10 -3.99 -5.41 0.24
N GLY A 11 -3.60 -5.43 -1.03
CA GLY A 11 -4.37 -4.85 -2.12
C GLY A 11 -5.77 -5.43 -2.31
N VAL A 12 -6.02 -6.67 -1.86
CA VAL A 12 -7.36 -7.30 -1.89
C VAL A 12 -8.36 -6.53 -1.03
N HIS A 13 -7.95 -6.01 0.14
CA HIS A 13 -8.85 -5.23 0.99
C HIS A 13 -9.28 -3.91 0.34
N PHE A 14 -8.39 -3.28 -0.44
CA PHE A 14 -8.75 -2.09 -1.22
C PHE A 14 -9.85 -2.44 -2.23
N THR A 15 -9.68 -3.55 -2.94
CA THR A 15 -10.64 -4.04 -3.93
C THR A 15 -11.98 -4.39 -3.32
N LEU A 16 -11.99 -5.06 -2.17
CA LEU A 16 -13.23 -5.41 -1.45
C LEU A 16 -14.00 -4.18 -0.98
N VAL A 17 -13.30 -3.16 -0.47
CA VAL A 17 -13.93 -1.89 -0.06
C VAL A 17 -14.52 -1.17 -1.28
N LEU A 18 -13.80 -1.13 -2.40
CA LEU A 18 -14.31 -0.56 -3.65
C LEU A 18 -15.52 -1.33 -4.20
N ALA A 19 -15.47 -2.66 -4.20
CA ALA A 19 -16.57 -3.51 -4.64
C ALA A 19 -17.83 -3.28 -3.79
N GLY A 20 -17.67 -3.23 -2.46
CA GLY A 20 -18.75 -2.93 -1.53
C GLY A 20 -19.34 -1.53 -1.72
N ALA A 21 -18.49 -0.51 -1.86
CA ALA A 21 -18.92 0.87 -2.03
C ALA A 21 -19.67 1.11 -3.36
N HIS A 22 -19.20 0.49 -4.45
CA HIS A 22 -19.80 0.65 -5.78
C HIS A 22 -20.86 -0.39 -6.13
N ARG A 23 -21.04 -1.44 -5.33
CA ARG A 23 -21.94 -2.58 -5.60
C ARG A 23 -21.65 -3.26 -6.94
N ILE A 24 -20.37 -3.47 -7.21
CA ILE A 24 -19.85 -4.11 -8.43
C ILE A 24 -19.12 -5.40 -8.06
N SER A 25 -18.80 -6.22 -9.05
CA SER A 25 -17.99 -7.42 -8.83
C SER A 25 -16.57 -7.08 -8.38
N PHE A 26 -15.90 -8.04 -7.74
CA PHE A 26 -14.50 -7.90 -7.35
C PHE A 26 -13.60 -7.58 -8.55
N GLY A 27 -13.82 -8.22 -9.70
CA GLY A 27 -13.03 -7.98 -10.91
C GLY A 27 -13.20 -6.57 -11.47
N GLU A 28 -14.43 -6.05 -11.48
CA GLU A 28 -14.70 -4.66 -11.89
C GLU A 28 -14.05 -3.67 -10.91
N ALA A 29 -14.11 -3.94 -9.60
CA ALA A 29 -13.45 -3.11 -8.60
C ALA A 29 -11.91 -3.14 -8.74
N GLU A 30 -11.32 -4.28 -9.06
CA GLU A 30 -9.88 -4.41 -9.31
C GLU A 30 -9.46 -3.56 -10.51
N ALA A 31 -10.22 -3.66 -11.61
CA ALA A 31 -9.98 -2.87 -12.82
C ALA A 31 -10.08 -1.36 -12.54
N LEU A 32 -11.03 -0.93 -11.70
CA LEU A 32 -11.12 0.46 -11.24
C LEU A 32 -9.90 0.87 -10.40
N LYS A 33 -9.48 0.03 -9.45
CA LYS A 33 -8.36 0.30 -8.53
C LYS A 33 -7.04 0.53 -9.26
N ILE A 34 -6.74 -0.30 -10.27
CA ILE A 34 -5.49 -0.22 -11.03
C ILE A 34 -5.50 0.84 -12.12
N ASN A 35 -6.64 1.46 -12.42
CA ASN A 35 -6.74 2.53 -13.41
C ASN A 35 -6.30 3.88 -12.80
N PRO A 36 -5.15 4.46 -13.22
CA PRO A 36 -4.63 5.70 -12.65
C PRO A 36 -5.60 6.89 -12.77
N GLU A 37 -6.36 6.98 -13.86
CA GLU A 37 -7.33 8.05 -14.09
C GLU A 37 -8.50 8.01 -13.12
N LYS A 38 -8.73 6.87 -12.46
CA LYS A 38 -9.80 6.73 -11.48
C LYS A 38 -9.30 6.90 -10.05
N GLN A 39 -7.99 6.80 -9.78
CA GLN A 39 -7.49 6.76 -8.41
C GLN A 39 -7.83 7.99 -7.58
N GLU A 40 -7.81 9.19 -8.17
CA GLU A 40 -8.14 10.43 -7.45
C GLU A 40 -9.56 10.39 -6.86
N ARG A 41 -10.56 10.01 -7.67
CA ARG A 41 -11.96 9.90 -7.18
C ARG A 41 -12.18 8.72 -6.23
N LEU A 42 -11.34 7.68 -6.31
CA LEU A 42 -11.43 6.49 -5.46
C LEU A 42 -10.74 6.69 -4.10
N PHE A 43 -9.80 7.63 -4.02
CA PHE A 43 -8.98 7.88 -2.84
C PHE A 43 -9.79 8.00 -1.54
N PRO A 44 -10.87 8.82 -1.45
CA PRO A 44 -11.65 8.93 -0.21
C PRO A 44 -12.28 7.61 0.25
N ILE A 45 -12.57 6.69 -0.68
CA ILE A 45 -13.20 5.40 -0.39
C ILE A 45 -12.17 4.42 0.18
N VAL A 46 -10.94 4.44 -0.33
CA VAL A 46 -9.87 3.52 0.10
C VAL A 46 -8.96 4.10 1.18
N HIS A 47 -9.06 5.40 1.49
CA HIS A 47 -8.29 6.07 2.53
C HIS A 47 -8.33 5.34 3.88
N PRO A 48 -9.49 4.86 4.38
CA PRO A 48 -9.52 4.11 5.65
C PRO A 48 -8.70 2.82 5.62
N VAL A 49 -8.56 2.18 4.44
CA VAL A 49 -7.73 0.98 4.26
C VAL A 49 -6.25 1.35 4.33
N MET A 50 -5.86 2.50 3.78
CA MET A 50 -4.49 3.02 3.89
C MET A 50 -4.15 3.37 5.33
N GLU A 51 -5.03 4.04 6.07
CA GLU A 51 -4.84 4.34 7.50
C GLU A 51 -4.70 3.05 8.33
N LYS A 52 -5.52 2.04 8.05
CA LYS A 52 -5.37 0.72 8.68
C LYS A 52 -3.98 0.12 8.40
N VAL A 53 -3.49 0.18 7.17
CA VAL A 53 -2.13 -0.30 6.84
C VAL A 53 -1.07 0.54 7.56
N ALA A 54 -1.23 1.86 7.62
CA ALA A 54 -0.29 2.75 8.27
C ALA A 54 -0.19 2.51 9.79
N THR A 55 -1.32 2.29 10.47
CA THR A 55 -1.34 1.94 11.90
C THR A 55 -0.69 0.59 12.19
N ILE A 56 -0.83 -0.39 11.29
CA ILE A 56 -0.11 -1.68 11.36
C ILE A 56 1.40 -1.45 11.25
N ILE A 57 1.84 -0.63 10.27
CA ILE A 57 3.26 -0.27 10.11
C ILE A 57 3.78 0.41 11.38
N ALA A 58 3.05 1.40 11.91
CA ALA A 58 3.41 2.14 13.13
C ALA A 58 3.65 1.19 14.32
N ARG A 59 2.82 0.15 14.47
CA ARG A 59 3.00 -0.88 15.49
C ARG A 59 4.28 -1.70 15.30
N HIS A 60 4.61 -2.08 14.07
CA HIS A 60 5.81 -2.88 13.78
C HIS A 60 7.12 -2.11 13.95
N ILE A 61 7.10 -0.81 13.67
CA ILE A 61 8.28 0.05 13.82
C ILE A 61 8.43 0.65 15.23
N ALA A 62 7.45 0.43 16.12
CA ALA A 62 7.50 0.91 17.49
C ALA A 62 8.74 0.37 18.22
N GLY A 63 9.52 1.26 18.83
CA GLY A 63 10.77 0.92 19.52
C GLY A 63 12.01 0.84 18.62
N TYR A 64 11.86 1.03 17.30
CA TYR A 64 12.98 1.15 16.36
C TYR A 64 13.22 2.61 15.97
N SER A 65 14.48 2.99 15.79
CA SER A 65 14.83 4.27 15.15
C SER A 65 14.75 4.11 13.63
N VAL A 66 13.61 4.47 13.04
CA VAL A 66 13.35 4.36 11.59
C VAL A 66 13.34 5.74 10.96
N GLU A 67 14.31 6.02 10.10
CA GLU A 67 14.39 7.29 9.38
C GLU A 67 13.47 7.32 8.14
N THR A 68 13.32 6.19 7.47
CA THR A 68 12.65 6.13 6.16
C THR A 68 11.94 4.80 5.94
N LEU A 69 10.73 4.89 5.39
CA LEU A 69 9.94 3.77 4.89
C LEU A 69 9.99 3.74 3.36
N TYR A 70 10.30 2.57 2.79
CA TYR A 70 10.22 2.32 1.35
C TYR A 70 9.06 1.36 1.08
N LEU A 71 8.04 1.84 0.39
CA LEU A 71 6.86 1.05 0.05
C LEU A 71 7.06 0.38 -1.31
N VAL A 72 6.88 -0.93 -1.34
CA VAL A 72 7.05 -1.75 -2.54
C VAL A 72 5.83 -2.65 -2.77
N GLY A 73 5.77 -3.30 -3.93
CA GLY A 73 4.66 -4.15 -4.34
C GLY A 73 3.49 -3.38 -4.96
N GLY A 74 2.60 -4.10 -5.65
CA GLY A 74 1.57 -3.50 -6.49
C GLY A 74 0.62 -2.53 -5.77
N THR A 75 0.27 -2.80 -4.52
CA THR A 75 -0.61 -1.92 -3.72
C THR A 75 -0.03 -0.52 -3.53
N SER A 76 1.30 -0.42 -3.39
CA SER A 76 1.97 0.88 -3.17
C SER A 76 1.95 1.79 -4.40
N ALA A 77 1.53 1.30 -5.56
CA ALA A 77 1.31 2.11 -6.76
C ALA A 77 0.03 2.96 -6.71
N PHE A 78 -0.82 2.81 -5.69
CA PHE A 78 -2.00 3.66 -5.53
C PHE A 78 -1.58 5.06 -5.04
N LYS A 79 -1.90 6.10 -5.83
CA LYS A 79 -1.49 7.49 -5.56
C LYS A 79 -1.91 7.97 -4.16
N GLY A 80 -0.97 8.58 -3.44
CA GLY A 80 -1.18 9.18 -2.11
C GLY A 80 -1.00 8.23 -0.92
N ILE A 81 -0.71 6.93 -1.15
CA ILE A 81 -0.52 5.97 -0.05
C ILE A 81 0.70 6.30 0.82
N ASP A 82 1.75 6.85 0.23
CA ASP A 82 2.96 7.33 0.91
C ASP A 82 2.66 8.50 1.84
N GLU A 83 1.86 9.47 1.39
CA GLU A 83 1.43 10.61 2.21
C GLU A 83 0.58 10.14 3.40
N VAL A 84 -0.37 9.21 3.18
CA VAL A 84 -1.19 8.65 4.26
C VAL A 84 -0.33 7.89 5.26
N ILE A 85 0.59 7.04 4.79
CA ILE A 85 1.48 6.31 5.69
C ILE A 85 2.42 7.25 6.45
N ALA A 86 2.99 8.27 5.79
CA ALA A 86 3.85 9.26 6.43
C ALA A 86 3.10 10.05 7.50
N SER A 87 1.86 10.46 7.24
CA SER A 87 1.06 11.24 8.19
C SER A 87 0.71 10.46 9.46
N VAL A 88 0.41 9.16 9.34
CA VAL A 88 0.07 8.30 10.49
C VAL A 88 1.31 7.83 11.25
N THR A 89 2.39 7.48 10.53
CA THR A 89 3.62 6.93 11.15
C THR A 89 4.57 8.01 11.66
N GLY A 90 4.48 9.23 11.12
CA GLY A 90 5.47 10.29 11.34
C GLY A 90 6.82 10.05 10.66
N VAL A 91 6.94 9.03 9.81
CA VAL A 91 8.19 8.64 9.16
C VAL A 91 8.17 9.00 7.67
N ARG A 92 9.29 9.51 7.16
CA ARG A 92 9.45 9.82 5.74
C ARG A 92 9.20 8.57 4.92
N THR A 93 8.30 8.66 3.94
CA THR A 93 7.85 7.49 3.18
C THR A 93 8.03 7.74 1.69
N PHE A 94 8.55 6.74 0.97
CA PHE A 94 8.78 6.81 -0.47
C PHE A 94 8.22 5.60 -1.19
N VAL A 95 7.68 5.84 -2.39
CA VAL A 95 7.31 4.81 -3.36
C VAL A 95 8.26 4.91 -4.56
N PRO A 96 9.01 3.84 -4.91
CA PRO A 96 9.83 3.81 -6.13
C PRO A 96 8.96 3.95 -7.39
N THR A 97 9.52 4.43 -8.51
CA THR A 97 8.78 4.65 -9.77
C THR A 97 7.99 3.41 -10.24
N ASN A 98 8.55 2.22 -10.04
CA ASN A 98 7.90 0.95 -10.41
C ASN A 98 7.89 -0.02 -9.22
N PRO A 99 6.99 0.18 -8.24
CA PRO A 99 7.07 -0.56 -6.98
C PRO A 99 6.76 -2.05 -7.14
N LEU A 100 6.00 -2.42 -8.19
CA LEU A 100 5.66 -3.81 -8.51
C LEU A 100 6.89 -4.68 -8.80
N PHE A 101 7.96 -4.10 -9.35
CA PHE A 101 9.13 -4.86 -9.82
C PHE A 101 10.26 -4.96 -8.80
N VAL A 102 10.19 -4.29 -7.66
CA VAL A 102 11.30 -4.27 -6.69
C VAL A 102 11.64 -5.69 -6.21
N THR A 103 10.65 -6.47 -5.78
CA THR A 103 10.88 -7.84 -5.31
C THR A 103 11.28 -8.79 -6.44
N PRO A 104 10.59 -8.85 -7.61
CA PRO A 104 11.01 -9.70 -8.73
C PRO A 104 12.43 -9.42 -9.23
N LEU A 105 12.82 -8.14 -9.37
CA LEU A 105 14.17 -7.76 -9.79
C LEU A 105 15.22 -8.11 -8.72
N GLY A 106 14.87 -7.96 -7.44
CA GLY A 106 15.70 -8.42 -6.34
C GLY A 106 16.00 -9.91 -6.47
N VAL A 107 14.98 -10.74 -6.64
CA VAL A 107 15.14 -12.20 -6.83
C VAL A 107 16.01 -12.52 -8.06
N ALA A 108 15.77 -11.86 -9.20
CA ALA A 108 16.51 -12.11 -10.42
C ALA A 108 18.01 -11.76 -10.32
N LYS A 109 18.40 -10.80 -9.47
CA LYS A 109 19.81 -10.45 -9.24
C LYS A 109 20.60 -11.53 -8.49
N TYR A 110 19.93 -12.35 -7.69
CA TYR A 110 20.56 -13.40 -6.87
C TYR A 110 20.45 -14.81 -7.49
N ASN A 111 19.81 -14.92 -8.65
CA ASN A 111 19.86 -16.10 -9.52
C ASN A 111 20.88 -15.89 -10.65
#